data_AF-A0A353JZF1-F1
#
_entry.id   AF-A0A353JZF1-F1
#
_cell.length_a   1.000
_cell.length_b   1.000
_cell.length_c   1.000
_cell.angle_alpha   90.00
_cell.angle_beta   90.00
_cell.angle_gamma   90.00
#
_symmetry.space_group_name_H-M   'P 1'
#
loop_
_entity.id
_entity.type
_entity.pdbx_description
1 polymer ?
#
loop_
_entity_poly.entity_id
_entity_poly.type
_entity_poly.pdbx_seq_one_letter_code
_entity_poly.pdbx_strand_id
1 'polypeptide(L)'
;MRKLFKYLKPYAMSIAVVLVLIFFQSLSDLYLPTLMSDIVNKGIFSGDTNYIIRVGGKMLLVAAVGTACAVLASYLSSKISSGFGKILRKEVFSKVESFSLNEFNNIGTASLITRTTNDITQIQQVLLIIFRMMVSAPMM
;
A
#
# COMPACT_ATOMS: atom_id res chain seq x y z
N MET A 1 5.52 6.13 16.93
CA MET A 1 4.57 6.17 15.78
C MET A 1 3.50 7.25 15.88
N ARG A 2 2.72 7.36 16.96
CA ARG A 2 1.57 8.30 17.04
C ARG A 2 1.89 9.77 16.69
N LYS A 3 3.05 10.29 17.13
CA LYS A 3 3.53 11.65 16.79
C LYS A 3 3.96 11.79 15.32
N LEU A 4 4.42 10.71 14.69
CA LEU A 4 4.88 10.70 13.29
C LEU A 4 3.71 10.75 12.30
N PHE A 5 2.54 10.19 12.66
CA PHE A 5 1.35 10.25 11.81
C PHE A 5 0.87 11.68 11.50
N LYS A 6 1.32 12.70 12.26
CA LYS A 6 1.07 14.11 11.91
C LYS A 6 1.62 14.47 10.53
N TYR A 7 2.76 13.89 10.13
CA TYR A 7 3.38 14.15 8.81
C TYR A 7 2.67 13.45 7.65
N LEU A 8 1.69 12.57 7.93
CA LEU A 8 0.82 11.95 6.93
C LEU A 8 -0.45 12.78 6.64
N LYS A 9 -0.78 13.78 7.47
CA LYS A 9 -1.96 14.65 7.27
C LYS A 9 -2.05 15.26 5.86
N PRO A 10 -0.96 15.77 5.25
CA PRO A 10 -1.02 16.32 3.89
C PRO A 10 -1.42 15.29 2.83
N TYR A 11 -1.25 14.00 3.12
CA TYR A 11 -1.55 12.90 2.22
C TYR A 11 -2.88 12.21 2.53
N ALA A 12 -3.70 12.74 3.45
CA ALA A 12 -4.94 12.10 3.89
C ALA A 12 -5.90 11.78 2.73
N MET A 13 -6.04 12.69 1.76
CA MET A 13 -6.87 12.46 0.59
C MET A 13 -6.33 11.31 -0.28
N SER A 14 -5.02 11.29 -0.53
CA SER A 14 -4.37 10.20 -1.29
C SER A 14 -4.47 8.86 -0.58
N ILE A 15 -4.40 8.85 0.76
CA ILE A 15 -4.60 7.65 1.57
C ILE A 15 -6.02 7.13 1.41
N ALA A 16 -7.04 8.00 1.46
CA ALA A 16 -8.43 7.60 1.24
C ALA A 16 -8.62 6.96 -0.14
N VAL A 17 -8.00 7.53 -1.19
CA VAL A 17 -8.01 6.95 -2.54
C VAL A 17 -7.35 5.57 -2.57
N VAL A 18 -6.20 5.38 -1.90
CA VAL A 18 -5.54 4.08 -1.79
C VAL A 18 -6.45 3.05 -1.12
N LEU A 19 -7.11 3.40 -0.02
CA LEU A 19 -8.03 2.50 0.69
C LEU A 19 -9.19 2.05 -0.21
N VAL A 20 -9.78 2.98 -0.97
CA VAL A 20 -10.85 2.67 -1.93
C VAL A 20 -10.35 1.74 -3.03
N LEU A 21 -9.15 1.98 -3.57
CA LEU A 21 -8.57 1.12 -4.61
C LEU A 21 -8.32 -0.30 -4.10
N ILE A 22 -7.79 -0.45 -2.88
CA ILE A 22 -7.55 -1.77 -2.27
C ILE A 22 -8.88 -2.49 -2.00
N PHE A 23 -9.92 -1.76 -1.59
CA PHE A 23 -11.26 -2.34 -1.42
C PHE A 23 -11.80 -2.92 -2.73
N PHE A 24 -11.73 -2.18 -3.84
CA PHE A 24 -12.15 -2.69 -5.16
C PHE A 24 -11.29 -3.84 -5.66
N GLN A 25 -9.99 -3.81 -5.39
CA GLN A 25 -9.10 -4.94 -5.66
C GLN A 25 -9.56 -6.19 -4.90
N SER A 26 -9.77 -6.09 -3.59
CA SER A 26 -10.21 -7.21 -2.74
C SER A 26 -11.55 -7.78 -3.19
N LEU A 27 -12.49 -6.91 -3.58
CA LEU A 27 -13.78 -7.33 -4.13
C LEU A 27 -13.61 -8.12 -5.43
N SER A 28 -12.69 -7.69 -6.31
CA SER A 28 -12.39 -8.39 -7.55
C SER A 28 -11.80 -9.77 -7.28
N ASP A 29 -10.85 -9.85 -6.35
CA ASP A 29 -10.20 -11.11 -5.95
C ASP A 29 -11.21 -12.10 -5.36
N LEU A 30 -12.17 -11.62 -4.54
CA LEU A 30 -13.21 -12.44 -3.93
C LEU A 30 -14.33 -12.83 -4.92
N TYR A 31 -14.52 -12.06 -5.99
CA TYR A 31 -15.54 -12.35 -7.01
C TYR A 31 -15.09 -13.43 -8.01
N LEU A 32 -13.78 -13.57 -8.24
CA LEU A 32 -13.24 -14.59 -9.16
C LEU A 32 -13.63 -16.03 -8.80
N PRO A 33 -13.55 -16.49 -7.53
CA PRO A 33 -14.06 -17.81 -7.11
C PRO A 33 -15.55 -18.02 -7.41
N THR A 34 -16.36 -16.96 -7.29
CA THR A 34 -17.80 -17.04 -7.60
C THR A 34 -18.03 -17.28 -9.08
N LEU A 35 -17.31 -16.57 -9.95
CA LEU A 35 -17.37 -16.78 -11.40
C LEU A 35 -16.86 -18.18 -11.80
N MET A 36 -15.80 -18.66 -11.12
CA MET A 36 -15.31 -20.03 -11.31
C MET A 36 -16.36 -21.07 -10.92
N SER A 37 -17.05 -20.88 -9.80
CA SER A 37 -18.17 -21.74 -9.37
C SER A 37 -19.31 -21.75 -10.38
N ASP A 38 -19.65 -20.59 -10.95
CA ASP A 38 -20.66 -20.49 -12.01
C ASP A 38 -20.25 -21.25 -13.28
N ILE A 39 -18.98 -21.20 -13.68
CA ILE A 39 -18.46 -21.99 -14.80
C ILE A 39 -18.68 -23.48 -14.56
N VAL A 40 -18.35 -23.98 -13.37
CA VAL A 40 -18.49 -25.40 -13.04
C VAL A 40 -19.97 -25.81 -12.98
N ASN A 41 -20.78 -25.08 -12.22
CA ASN A 41 -22.15 -25.49 -11.91
C ASN A 41 -23.13 -25.28 -13.06
N LYS A 42 -22.96 -24.22 -13.87
CA LYS A 42 -23.89 -23.84 -14.94
C LYS A 42 -23.31 -24.02 -16.33
N GLY A 43 -21.99 -23.97 -16.48
CA GLY A 43 -21.32 -24.20 -17.76
C GLY A 43 -21.05 -25.69 -17.99
N ILE A 44 -20.17 -26.25 -17.16
CA ILE A 44 -19.67 -27.63 -17.34
C ILE A 44 -20.79 -28.65 -17.16
N PHE A 45 -21.56 -28.55 -16.08
CA PHE A 45 -22.64 -29.51 -15.81
C PHE A 45 -23.73 -29.49 -16.90
N SER A 46 -24.01 -28.32 -17.49
CA SER A 46 -25.00 -28.16 -18.56
C SER A 46 -24.43 -28.37 -19.98
N GLY A 47 -23.12 -28.57 -20.12
CA GLY A 47 -22.43 -28.68 -21.41
C GLY A 47 -22.43 -27.40 -22.26
N ASP A 48 -22.76 -26.23 -21.68
CA ASP A 48 -22.87 -24.97 -22.41
C ASP A 48 -21.52 -24.27 -22.53
N THR A 49 -20.82 -24.53 -23.65
CA THR A 49 -19.53 -23.89 -23.94
C THR A 49 -19.64 -22.38 -24.15
N ASN A 50 -20.78 -21.88 -24.65
CA ASN A 50 -20.98 -20.44 -24.85
C ASN A 50 -21.09 -19.71 -23.50
N TYR A 51 -21.75 -20.33 -22.51
CA TYR A 51 -21.78 -19.81 -21.15
C TYR A 51 -20.38 -19.76 -20.54
N ILE A 52 -19.58 -20.82 -20.68
CA ILE A 52 -18.20 -20.89 -20.17
C ILE A 52 -17.36 -19.75 -20.76
N ILE A 53 -17.40 -19.55 -22.08
CA ILE A 53 -16.62 -18.49 -22.75
C ILE A 53 -17.08 -17.10 -22.29
N ARG A 54 -18.39 -16.88 -22.17
CA ARG A 54 -18.94 -15.58 -21.73
C ARG A 54 -18.54 -15.26 -20.29
N VAL A 55 -18.62 -16.23 -19.37
CA VAL A 55 -18.20 -16.05 -17.97
C VAL A 55 -16.68 -15.92 -17.87
N GLY A 56 -15.91 -16.70 -18.62
CA GLY A 56 -14.45 -16.56 -18.71
C GLY A 56 -14.02 -15.18 -19.20
N GLY A 57 -14.72 -14.61 -20.19
CA GLY A 57 -14.51 -13.22 -20.62
C GLY A 57 -14.78 -12.20 -19.51
N LYS A 58 -15.83 -12.40 -18.70
CA LYS A 58 -16.09 -11.58 -17.51
C LYS A 58 -14.99 -11.74 -16.46
N MET A 59 -14.47 -12.95 -16.24
CA MET A 59 -13.35 -13.19 -15.31
C MET A 59 -12.11 -12.39 -15.73
N LEU A 60 -11.77 -12.38 -17.02
CA LEU A 60 -10.66 -11.58 -17.53
C LEU A 60 -10.86 -10.07 -17.28
N LEU A 61 -12.07 -9.57 -17.49
CA LEU A 61 -12.39 -8.16 -17.23
C LEU A 61 -12.23 -7.84 -15.73
N VAL A 62 -12.80 -8.66 -14.85
CA VAL A 62 -12.69 -8.49 -13.40
C VAL A 62 -11.24 -8.54 -12.94
N ALA A 63 -10.45 -9.50 -13.44
CA ALA A 63 -9.03 -9.61 -13.12
C ALA A 63 -8.23 -8.39 -13.62
N ALA A 64 -8.53 -7.88 -14.81
CA ALA A 64 -7.88 -6.68 -15.35
C ALA A 64 -8.18 -5.44 -14.51
N VAL A 65 -9.44 -5.26 -14.09
CA VAL A 65 -9.85 -4.16 -13.21
C VAL A 65 -9.20 -4.28 -11.84
N GLY A 66 -9.24 -5.46 -11.22
CA GLY A 66 -8.58 -5.71 -9.93
C GLY A 66 -7.08 -5.43 -9.99
N THR A 67 -6.41 -5.87 -11.06
CA THR A 67 -4.98 -5.61 -11.29
C THR A 67 -4.69 -4.12 -11.48
N ALA A 68 -5.52 -3.40 -12.25
CA ALA A 68 -5.37 -1.95 -12.41
C ALA A 68 -5.50 -1.22 -11.08
N CYS A 69 -6.49 -1.59 -10.25
CA CYS A 69 -6.63 -1.08 -8.88
C CYS A 69 -5.38 -1.37 -8.03
N ALA A 70 -4.85 -2.59 -8.09
CA ALA A 70 -3.65 -2.99 -7.34
C ALA A 70 -2.39 -2.18 -7.72
N VAL A 71 -2.20 -1.95 -9.02
CA VAL A 71 -1.08 -1.17 -9.56
C VAL A 71 -1.19 0.30 -9.14
N LEU A 72 -2.38 0.90 -9.28
CA LEU A 72 -2.64 2.28 -8.88
C LEU A 72 -2.48 2.46 -7.36
N ALA A 73 -3.02 1.54 -6.56
CA ALA A 73 -2.86 1.54 -5.11
C ALA A 73 -1.38 1.45 -4.71
N SER A 74 -0.61 0.56 -5.37
CA SER A 74 0.83 0.42 -5.14
C SER A 74 1.60 1.69 -5.50
N TYR A 75 1.29 2.31 -6.64
CA TYR A 75 1.94 3.54 -7.08
C TYR A 75 1.67 4.70 -6.12
N LEU A 76 0.40 4.92 -5.73
CA LEU A 76 0.03 5.96 -4.77
C LEU A 76 0.67 5.69 -3.40
N SER A 77 0.64 4.45 -2.92
CA SER A 77 1.28 4.06 -1.64
C SER A 77 2.77 4.37 -1.64
N SER A 78 3.47 4.05 -2.74
CA SER A 78 4.88 4.41 -2.92
C SER A 78 5.11 5.90 -2.85
N LYS A 79 4.30 6.68 -3.58
CA LYS A 79 4.39 8.14 -3.59
C LYS A 79 4.16 8.75 -2.21
N ILE A 80 3.18 8.24 -1.44
CA ILE A 80 2.88 8.69 -0.07
C ILE A 80 4.04 8.35 0.88
N SER A 81 4.54 7.11 0.85
CA SER A 81 5.65 6.68 1.71
C SER A 81 6.94 7.43 1.42
N SER A 82 7.29 7.63 0.15
CA SER A 82 8.46 8.44 -0.23
C SER A 82 8.30 9.90 0.17
N GLY A 83 7.13 10.49 -0.06
CA GLY A 83 6.81 11.87 0.33
C GLY A 83 6.86 12.08 1.84
N PHE A 84 6.33 11.13 2.62
CA PHE A 84 6.44 11.12 4.08
C PHE A 84 7.90 11.10 4.54
N GLY A 85 8.72 10.18 4.00
CA GLY A 85 10.11 10.10 4.44
C GLY A 85 10.97 11.28 3.97
N LYS A 86 10.60 11.97 2.88
CA LYS A 86 11.20 13.26 2.52
C LYS A 86 10.97 14.30 3.61
N ILE A 87 9.74 14.42 4.11
CA ILE A 87 9.39 15.35 5.19
C ILE A 87 10.14 14.95 6.47
N LEU A 88 10.09 13.67 6.85
CA LEU A 88 10.75 13.19 8.05
C LEU A 88 12.26 13.44 8.00
N ARG A 89 12.90 13.20 6.86
CA ARG A 89 14.33 13.44 6.67
C ARG A 89 14.69 14.91 6.82
N LYS A 90 13.87 15.81 6.26
CA LYS A 90 14.07 17.24 6.44
C LYS A 90 14.01 17.65 7.91
N GLU A 91 12.97 17.24 8.63
CA GLU A 91 12.76 17.59 10.04
C GLU A 91 13.85 17.02 10.95
N VAL A 92 14.24 15.76 10.75
CA VAL A 92 15.32 15.13 11.51
C VAL A 92 16.64 15.84 11.22
N PHE A 93 16.96 16.10 9.95
CA PHE A 93 18.20 16.77 9.57
C PHE A 93 18.30 18.18 10.16
N SER A 94 17.25 18.99 10.02
CA SER A 94 17.20 20.34 10.63
C SER A 94 17.30 20.29 12.15
N LYS A 95 16.79 19.24 12.80
CA LYS A 95 16.94 19.07 14.26
C LYS A 95 18.38 18.73 14.64
N VAL A 96 19.04 17.88 13.88
CA VAL A 96 20.45 17.49 14.12
C VAL A 96 21.39 18.69 13.93
N GLU A 97 21.14 19.55 12.93
CA GLU A 97 21.91 20.79 12.74
C GLU A 97 21.77 21.78 13.90
N SER A 98 20.65 21.73 14.64
CA SER A 98 20.42 22.59 15.81
C SER A 98 21.09 22.11 17.10
N PHE A 99 21.75 20.95 17.11
CA PHE A 99 22.36 20.38 18.31
C PHE A 99 23.64 21.10 18.72
N SER A 100 23.81 21.25 20.03
CA SER A 100 25.07 21.65 20.63
C SER A 100 26.12 20.52 20.55
N LEU A 101 27.40 20.87 20.68
CA LEU A 101 28.49 19.88 20.74
C LEU A 101 28.29 18.83 21.85
N ASN A 102 27.70 19.23 22.99
CA ASN A 102 27.42 18.31 24.10
C ASN A 102 26.30 17.30 23.75
N GLU A 103 25.25 17.73 23.06
CA GLU A 103 24.19 16.83 22.58
C GLU A 103 24.71 15.90 21.48
N PHE A 104 25.56 16.42 20.59
CA PHE A 104 26.19 15.66 19.53
C PHE A 104 27.09 14.54 20.08
N ASN A 105 27.89 14.85 21.11
CA ASN A 105 28.74 13.87 21.79
C ASN A 105 27.94 12.84 22.60
N ASN A 106 26.81 13.21 23.20
CA ASN A 106 25.94 12.28 23.93
C ASN A 106 25.26 11.26 23.02
N ILE A 107 24.78 11.67 21.84
CA ILE A 107 24.11 10.76 20.90
C ILE A 107 25.13 9.98 20.06
N GLY A 108 26.23 10.62 19.71
CA GLY A 108 27.30 10.06 18.88
C GLY A 108 27.01 10.16 17.39
N THR A 109 28.04 10.54 16.63
CA THR A 109 27.98 10.75 15.17
C THR A 109 27.39 9.55 14.43
N ALA A 110 27.82 8.33 14.78
CA ALA A 110 27.34 7.11 14.14
C ALA A 110 25.83 6.90 14.31
N SER A 111 25.27 7.20 15.50
CA SER A 111 23.83 7.08 15.76
C SER A 111 23.04 8.15 15.01
N LEU A 112 23.56 9.38 14.91
CA LEU A 112 22.92 10.45 14.14
C LEU A 112 22.86 10.11 12.64
N ILE A 113 23.90 9.47 12.10
CA ILE A 113 23.92 8.99 10.72
C ILE A 113 22.82 7.95 10.49
N THR A 114 22.74 6.91 11.31
CA THR A 114 21.72 5.84 11.14
C THR A 114 20.30 6.36 11.33
N ARG A 115 20.07 7.26 12.30
CA ARG A 115 18.76 7.90 12.55
C ARG A 115 18.29 8.79 11.40
N THR A 116 19.21 9.43 10.68
CA THR A 116 18.88 10.33 9.56
C THR A 116 18.76 9.59 8.23
N THR A 117 19.24 8.34 8.17
CA THR A 117 19.27 7.52 6.95
C THR A 117 18.40 6.27 7.09
N ASN A 118 18.94 5.23 7.74
CA ASN A 118 18.36 3.90 7.86
C ASN A 118 17.03 3.89 8.62
N ASP A 119 16.91 4.63 9.71
CA ASP A 119 15.66 4.62 10.48
C ASP A 119 14.52 5.25 9.67
N ILE A 120 14.83 6.27 8.87
CA ILE A 120 13.85 6.91 7.99
C ILE A 120 13.40 5.95 6.89
N THR A 121 14.32 5.22 6.26
CA THR A 121 13.96 4.23 5.23
C THR A 121 13.17 3.07 5.82
N GLN A 122 13.48 2.63 7.04
CA GLN A 122 12.67 1.63 7.74
C GLN A 122 11.25 2.12 8.01
N ILE A 123 11.08 3.36 8.47
CA ILE A 123 9.73 3.91 8.66
C ILE A 123 8.98 4.03 7.33
N GLN A 124 9.65 4.41 6.24
CA GLN A 124 9.05 4.40 4.89
C GLN A 124 8.58 3.00 4.49
N GLN A 125 9.38 1.95 4.76
CA GLN A 125 9.00 0.56 4.50
C GLN A 125 7.81 0.11 5.35
N VAL A 126 7.77 0.50 6.63
CA VAL A 126 6.62 0.20 7.50
C VAL A 126 5.33 0.80 6.93
N LEU A 127 5.37 2.02 6.38
CA LEU A 127 4.19 2.60 5.71
C LEU A 127 3.76 1.83 4.47
N LEU A 128 4.72 1.34 3.67
CA LEU A 128 4.41 0.48 2.51
C LEU A 128 3.74 -0.83 2.95
N ILE A 129 4.23 -1.46 4.02
CA ILE A 129 3.66 -2.70 4.58
C ILE A 129 2.24 -2.43 5.10
N ILE A 130 2.03 -1.31 5.79
CA ILE A 130 0.70 -0.90 6.27
C ILE A 130 -0.27 -0.82 5.11
N PHE A 131 0.08 -0.07 4.04
CA PHE A 131 -0.83 0.09 2.90
C PHE A 131 -1.04 -1.21 2.11
N ARG A 132 -0.04 -2.08 1.98
CA ARG A 132 -0.15 -3.27 1.13
C ARG A 132 -0.75 -4.50 1.80
N MET A 133 -0.35 -4.76 3.04
CA MET A 133 -0.64 -6.03 3.70
C MET A 133 -1.60 -5.82 4.87
N MET A 134 -1.37 -4.83 5.72
CA MET A 134 -2.22 -4.65 6.90
C MET A 134 -3.62 -4.16 6.55
N VAL A 135 -3.76 -3.39 5.46
CA VAL A 135 -5.07 -2.92 4.97
C VAL A 135 -5.81 -4.03 4.20
N SER A 136 -5.11 -4.84 3.41
CA SER A 136 -5.75 -5.88 2.58
C SER A 136 -6.13 -7.13 3.38
N ALA A 137 -5.30 -7.54 4.35
CA ALA A 137 -5.52 -8.75 5.15
C ALA A 137 -6.91 -8.87 5.80
N PRO A 138 -7.51 -7.82 6.42
CA PRO A 138 -8.86 -7.92 6.96
C PRO A 138 -9.99 -7.85 5.91
N MET A 139 -9.68 -7.50 4.66
CA MET A 139 -10.68 -7.41 3.57
C MET A 139 -10.81 -8.69 2.74
N MET A 140 -9.82 -9.59 2.82
CA MET A 140 -9.81 -10.90 2.17
C MET A 140 -10.27 -11.98 3.16
#